data_AF-A0A4Y1QLC2-F1
#
_entry.id   AF-A0A4Y1QLC2-F1
#
_cell.length_a   1.000
_cell.length_b   1.000
_cell.length_c   1.000
_cell.angle_alpha   90.00
_cell.angle_beta   90.00
_cell.angle_gamma   90.00
#
_symmetry.space_group_name_H-M   'P 1'
#
loop_
_entity.id
_entity.type
_entity.pdbx_description
1 polymer ?
#
loop_
_entity_poly.entity_id
_entity_poly.type
_entity_poly.pdbx_seq_one_letter_code
_entity_poly.pdbx_strand_id
1 'polypeptide(L)' 'MAFTAMIEGGEYGDTLNFYGIFKIGSPMSHLSVTGGTGKFKSASGFAEVRSLIPPGQHVTDGAETLLRIIVHLSY' A
#
# COMPACT_ATOMS: atom_id res chain seq x y z
N MET A 1 -9.60 -0.10 0.49
CA MET A 1 -8.55 0.91 0.70
C MET A 1 -8.31 1.62 -0.62
N ALA A 2 -8.22 2.94 -0.55
CA ALA A 2 -7.81 3.80 -1.64
C ALA A 2 -6.93 4.88 -1.03
N PHE A 3 -5.67 4.99 -1.45
CA PHE A 3 -4.75 6.00 -0.93
C PHE A 3 -3.62 6.26 -1.91
N THR A 4 -2.97 7.41 -1.73
CA THR A 4 -1.79 7.83 -2.48
C THR A 4 -0.62 7.89 -1.51
N ALA A 5 0.46 7.19 -1.82
CA ALA A 5 1.72 7.36 -1.11
C ALA A 5 2.52 8.47 -1.78
N MET A 6 2.80 9.54 -1.04
CA MET A 6 3.74 10.59 -1.45
C MET A 6 5.13 10.21 -0.95
N ILE A 7 6.09 10.18 -1.86
CA ILE A 7 7.47 9.78 -1.57
C ILE A 7 8.32 11.03 -1.65
N GLU A 8 8.71 11.53 -0.48
CA GLU A 8 9.61 12.67 -0.37
C GLU A 8 11.07 12.25 -0.65
N GLY A 9 11.82 13.12 -1.33
CA GLY A 9 13.23 12.89 -1.67
C GLY A 9 13.58 12.93 -3.16
N GLY A 10 12.59 13.15 -4.05
CA GLY A 10 12.80 13.46 -5.47
C GLY A 10 12.66 14.97 -5.78
N GLU A 11 13.03 15.39 -7.00
CA GLU A 11 12.81 16.77 -7.47
C GLU A 11 11.33 17.13 -7.65
N TYR A 12 10.49 16.11 -7.90
CA TYR A 12 9.05 16.21 -8.03
C TYR A 12 8.39 15.47 -6.88
N GLY A 13 7.21 15.94 -6.45
CA GLY A 13 6.34 15.22 -5.52
C GLY A 13 5.90 13.89 -6.14
N ASP A 14 6.78 12.89 -6.05
CA ASP A 14 6.62 11.56 -6.61
C ASP A 14 5.51 10.84 -5.83
N THR A 15 4.56 10.26 -6.56
CA THR A 15 3.43 9.56 -5.93
C THR A 15 3.17 8.20 -6.55
N LEU A 16 2.60 7.30 -5.76
CA LEU A 16 2.03 6.04 -6.19
C LEU A 16 0.59 5.93 -5.68
N ASN A 17 -0.32 5.51 -6.56
CA ASN A 17 -1.74 5.36 -6.26
C ASN A 17 -2.10 3.88 -6.05
N PHE A 18 -2.83 3.60 -4.97
CA PHE A 18 -3.21 2.25 -4.59
C PHE A 18 -4.72 2.11 -4.46
N TYR A 19 -5.25 0.99 -4.96
CA TYR A 19 -6.66 0.64 -4.83
C TYR A 19 -6.86 -0.86 -4.62
N GLY A 20 -7.70 -1.24 -3.65
CA GLY A 20 -8.07 -2.64 -3.45
C GLY A 20 -8.66 -2.92 -2.07
N ILE A 21 -8.86 -4.21 -1.77
CA ILE A 21 -9.44 -4.66 -0.50
C ILE A 21 -8.33 -5.12 0.43
N PHE A 22 -8.32 -4.59 1.66
CA PHE A 22 -7.48 -5.09 2.74
C PHE A 22 -8.35 -5.83 3.74
N LYS A 23 -8.03 -7.10 3.98
CA LYS A 23 -8.77 -7.97 4.90
C LYS A 23 -8.00 -8.12 6.20
N ILE A 24 -8.53 -7.53 7.27
CA ILE A 24 -8.00 -7.68 8.63
C ILE A 24 -8.05 -9.17 9.02
N GLY A 25 -6.97 -9.67 9.64
CA GLY A 25 -6.80 -11.08 9.98
C GLY A 25 -6.30 -11.98 8.83
N SER A 26 -6.20 -11.46 7.60
CA SER A 26 -5.52 -12.18 6.51
C SER A 26 -4.00 -12.06 6.66
N PRO A 27 -3.21 -13.13 6.42
CA PRO A 27 -1.74 -13.05 6.44
C PRO A 27 -1.21 -12.10 5.36
N MET A 28 -1.96 -11.91 4.26
CA MET A 28 -1.62 -10.99 3.19
C MET A 28 -2.87 -10.54 2.43
N SER A 29 -2.87 -9.28 1.99
CA SER A 29 -3.82 -8.73 1.01
C SER A 29 -3.05 -8.15 -0.17
N HIS A 30 -3.71 -8.03 -1.32
CA HIS A 30 -3.13 -7.41 -2.52
C HIS A 30 -3.90 -6.15 -2.90
N LEU A 31 -3.18 -5.08 -3.21
CA LEU A 31 -3.71 -3.85 -3.78
C LEU A 31 -3.16 -3.65 -5.18
N SER A 32 -3.96 -3.08 -6.08
CA SER A 32 -3.49 -2.66 -7.40
C SER A 32 -2.74 -1.34 -7.29
N VAL A 33 -1.63 -1.21 -8.02
CA VAL A 33 -0.98 0.06 -8.30
C VAL A 33 -1.61 0.63 -9.56
N THR A 34 -2.39 1.70 -9.41
CA THR A 34 -3.20 2.25 -10.50
C THR A 34 -2.50 3.36 -11.28
N GLY A 35 -1.34 3.82 -10.83
CA GLY A 35 -0.57 4.88 -11.47
C GLY A 35 0.37 5.58 -10.50
N GLY A 36 1.05 6.60 -11.01
CA GLY A 36 1.93 7.47 -10.22
C GLY A 36 2.30 8.76 -10.94
N THR A 37 2.99 9.65 -10.24
CA THR A 37 3.53 10.92 -10.76
C THR A 37 5.06 10.94 -10.67
N GLY A 38 5.68 11.88 -11.39
CA GLY A 38 7.13 12.10 -11.38
C GLY A 38 7.92 10.85 -11.79
N LYS A 39 8.82 10.36 -10.94
CA LYS A 39 9.63 9.14 -11.19
C LYS A 39 8.78 7.90 -11.45
N PHE A 40 7.57 7.85 -10.88
CA PHE A 40 6.63 6.73 -11.02
C PHE A 40 5.55 7.00 -12.08
N LYS A 41 5.77 7.96 -13.00
CA LYS A 41 4.83 8.25 -14.08
C LYS A 41 4.56 6.98 -14.91
N SER A 42 3.28 6.70 -15.13
CA SER A 42 2.80 5.50 -15.83
C SER A 42 3.15 4.16 -15.16
N ALA A 43 3.57 4.17 -13.89
CA ALA A 43 3.82 2.93 -13.16
C ALA A 43 2.55 2.09 -13.01
N SER A 44 2.69 0.78 -13.19
CA SER A 44 1.62 -0.20 -12.99
C SER A 44 2.14 -1.37 -12.16
N GLY A 45 1.23 -2.18 -11.63
CA GLY A 45 1.62 -3.39 -10.90
C GLY A 45 0.71 -3.66 -9.70
N PHE A 46 1.29 -4.25 -8.66
CA PHE A 46 0.55 -4.61 -7.45
C PHE A 46 1.39 -4.38 -6.20
N ALA A 47 0.72 -4.31 -5.06
CA ALA A 47 1.34 -4.21 -3.75
C ALA A 47 0.84 -5.32 -2.83
N GLU A 48 1.78 -5.95 -2.13
CA GLU A 48 1.51 -6.85 -1.02
C GLU A 48 1.33 -6.05 0.26
N VAL A 49 0.23 -6.25 0.97
CA VAL A 49 -0.08 -5.55 2.23
C VAL A 49 -0.26 -6.57 3.33
N ARG A 50 0.54 -6.44 4.39
CA ARG A 50 0.49 -7.32 5.57
C ARG A 50 0.37 -6.49 6.84
N SER A 51 -0.48 -6.93 7.76
CA SER A 51 -0.53 -6.36 9.10
C SER A 51 0.67 -6.83 9.92
N LEU A 52 1.28 -5.93 10.68
CA LEU A 52 2.31 -6.26 11.68
C LEU A 52 1.71 -6.43 13.09
N ILE A 53 0.38 -6.49 13.20
CA ILE A 53 -0.34 -6.77 14.46
C ILE A 53 -0.09 -8.23 14.90
N PRO A 54 0.00 -8.52 16.21
CA PRO A 54 0.12 -9.89 16.72
C PRO A 54 -0.97 -10.85 16.19
N PRO A 55 -0.64 -12.13 15.95
CA PRO A 55 -1.61 -13.12 15.50
C PRO A 55 -2.76 -13.29 16.51
N GLY A 56 -4.00 -13.28 16.00
CA GLY A 56 -5.23 -13.46 16.79
C GLY A 56 -6.14 -12.23 16.86
N GLN A 57 -5.64 -11.04 16.53
CA GLN A 57 -6.43 -9.82 16.50
C GLN A 57 -7.17 -9.67 15.16
N HIS A 58 -8.50 -9.87 15.18
CA HIS A 58 -9.39 -9.76 14.02
C HIS A 58 -10.09 -8.41 13.90
N VAL A 59 -9.95 -7.55 14.91
CA VAL A 59 -10.60 -6.23 14.99
C VAL A 59 -9.57 -5.21 15.44
N THR A 60 -9.58 -4.04 14.81
CA THR A 60 -8.67 -2.96 15.17
C THR A 60 -9.10 -2.24 16.45
N ASP A 61 -10.40 -2.14 16.74
CA ASP A 61 -10.98 -1.54 17.97
C ASP A 61 -10.35 -0.19 18.39
N GLY A 62 -10.06 0.66 17.39
CA GLY A 62 -9.40 1.95 17.61
C GLY A 62 -7.89 1.88 17.89
N ALA A 63 -7.29 0.68 17.97
CA ALA A 63 -5.86 0.49 18.13
C ALA A 63 -5.08 0.91 16.88
N GLU A 64 -3.85 1.37 17.08
CA GLU A 64 -2.94 1.66 15.98
C GLU A 64 -2.67 0.40 15.15
N THR A 65 -2.71 0.53 13.83
CA THR A 65 -2.42 -0.56 12.90
C THR A 65 -1.16 -0.24 12.12
N LEU A 66 -0.14 -1.07 12.27
CA LEU A 66 1.07 -1.01 11.46
C LEU A 66 0.93 -1.94 10.26
N LEU A 67 1.13 -1.40 9.05
CA LEU A 67 1.08 -2.13 7.79
C LEU A 67 2.47 -2.17 7.16
N ARG A 68 2.87 -3.35 6.69
CA ARG A 68 3.99 -3.51 5.76
C ARG A 68 3.44 -3.58 4.35
N ILE A 69 3.92 -2.69 3.49
CA ILE A 69 3.52 -2.62 2.08
C ILE A 69 4.77 -2.85 1.22
N ILE A 70 4.75 -3.87 0.37
CA ILE A 70 5.80 -4.15 -0.61
C ILE A 70 5.21 -3.94 -2.00
N VAL A 71 5.83 -3.06 -2.78
CA VAL A 71 5.31 -2.66 -4.09
C VAL A 71 6.14 -3.28 -5.22
N HIS A 72 5.47 -3.98 -6.13
CA HIS A 72 6.06 -4.58 -7.32
C HIS A 72 5.58 -3.79 -8.55
N LEU A 73 6.49 -3.00 -9.12
CA LEU A 73 6.21 -2.18 -10.29
C LEU A 73 6.63 -2.89 -11.58
N SER A 74 5.79 -2.79 -12.59
CA SER A 74 6.10 -3.08 -14.00
C SER A 74 6.15 -1.77 -14.76
N TYR A 75 7.23 -1.59 -15.53
CA TYR A 75 7.49 -0.44 -16.40
C TYR A 75 7.46 -0.86 -17.86
#